data_AF-A0A6A8Q712-F1
#
_entry.id   AF-A0A6A8Q712-F1
#
_cell.length_a   1.000
_cell.length_b   1.000
_cell.length_c   1.000
_cell.angle_alpha   90.00
_cell.angle_beta   90.00
_cell.angle_gamma   90.00
#
_symmetry.space_group_name_H-M   'P 1'
#
loop_
_entity.id
_entity.type
_entity.pdbx_description
1 polymer ?
#
loop_
_entity_poly.entity_id
_entity_poly.type
_entity_poly.pdbx_seq_one_letter_code
_entity_poly.pdbx_strand_id
1 'polypeptide(L)' 'MFSGIGTTEILIIAILVLVLFGAKRIPELARGLGQGIQEFKQASKDIKKEIDESSREINDAVNQKEENNANK' A
#
# COMPACT_ATOMS: atom_id res chain seq x y z
N MET A 1 -36.34 11.79 16.52
CA MET A 1 -35.50 11.16 17.56
C MET A 1 -34.50 10.14 17.00
N PHE A 2 -34.03 10.26 15.74
CA PHE A 2 -33.00 9.36 15.18
C PHE A 2 -32.22 10.06 14.05
N SER A 3 -31.56 11.19 14.34
CA SER A 3 -30.77 11.91 13.35
C SER A 3 -29.30 11.48 13.41
N GLY A 4 -29.02 10.27 12.93
CA GLY A 4 -27.66 9.74 12.78
C GLY A 4 -26.95 9.43 14.09
N ILE A 5 -25.89 8.62 14.01
CA ILE A 5 -24.93 8.50 15.11
C ILE A 5 -24.37 9.91 15.32
N GLY A 6 -24.75 10.54 16.42
CA GLY A 6 -24.30 11.87 16.78
C GLY A 6 -22.82 11.82 17.18
N THR A 7 -22.21 13.00 17.23
CA THR A 7 -20.86 13.17 17.78
C THR A 7 -20.75 12.61 19.21
N THR A 8 -21.85 12.65 19.98
CA THR A 8 -21.93 12.09 21.32
C THR A 8 -21.81 10.56 21.34
N GLU A 9 -22.54 9.82 20.50
CA GLU A 9 -22.41 8.35 20.46
C GLU A 9 -21.01 7.92 20.01
N ILE A 10 -20.42 8.60 19.03
CA ILE A 10 -19.03 8.33 18.60
C ILE A 10 -18.05 8.55 19.75
N LEU A 11 -18.23 9.62 20.54
CA LEU A 11 -17.37 9.91 21.68
C LEU A 11 -17.47 8.82 22.76
N ILE A 12 -18.69 8.33 23.05
CA ILE A 12 -18.90 7.24 24.02
C ILE A 12 -18.22 5.95 23.55
N ILE A 13 -18.36 5.59 22.27
CA ILE A 13 -17.71 4.41 21.69
C ILE A 13 -16.18 4.59 21.74
N ALA A 14 -15.67 5.77 21.39
CA ALA A 14 -14.24 6.06 21.45
C ALA A 14 -13.69 5.91 22.87
N ILE A 15 -14.40 6.40 23.90
CA ILE A 15 -14.01 6.22 25.31
C ILE A 15 -14.04 4.74 25.69
N LEU A 16 -15.06 3.98 25.29
CA LEU A 16 -15.13 2.55 25.57
C LEU A 16 -13.93 1.79 24.98
N VAL A 17 -13.61 2.05 23.71
CA VAL A 17 -12.42 1.50 23.04
C VAL A 17 -11.15 1.94 23.76
N LEU A 18 -11.06 3.20 24.19
CA LEU A 18 -9.90 3.72 24.92
C LEU A 18 -9.71 3.03 26.28
N VAL A 19 -10.79 2.62 26.95
CA VAL A 19 -10.72 1.89 28.22
C VAL A 19 -10.30 0.44 27.99
N LEU A 20 -10.85 -0.22 26.96
CA LEU A 20 -10.53 -1.62 26.65
C LEU A 20 -9.09 -1.78 26.15
N PHE A 21 -8.65 -0.92 25.24
CA PHE A 21 -7.34 -1.02 24.60
C PHE A 21 -6.29 -0.11 25.25
N GLY A 22 -6.70 0.98 25.91
CA GLY A 22 -5.79 1.97 26.45
C GLY A 22 -5.43 3.07 25.45
N ALA A 23 -5.36 4.32 25.92
CA ALA A 23 -5.05 5.50 25.09
C ALA A 23 -3.68 5.42 24.38
N LYS A 24 -2.74 4.63 24.90
CA LYS A 24 -1.41 4.44 24.33
C LYS A 24 -1.36 3.36 23.24
N ARG A 25 -2.26 2.37 23.26
CA ARG A 25 -2.22 1.25 22.29
C ARG A 25 -2.70 1.65 20.90
N ILE A 26 -3.73 2.49 20.81
CA ILE A 26 -4.25 3.00 19.54
C ILE A 26 -3.13 3.69 18.70
N PRO A 27 -2.38 4.68 19.21
CA PRO A 27 -1.31 5.33 18.45
C PRO A 27 -0.10 4.42 18.21
N GLU A 28 0.19 3.49 19.12
CA GLU A 28 1.26 2.50 18.97
C GLU A 28 0.95 1.54 17.80
N LEU A 29 -0.27 1.00 17.75
CA LEU A 29 -0.76 0.17 16.65
C LEU A 29 -0.82 0.95 15.33
N ALA A 30 -1.33 2.17 15.34
CA ALA A 30 -1.39 3.01 14.14
C ALA A 30 0.01 3.30 13.57
N ARG A 31 1.00 3.54 14.43
CA ARG A 31 2.41 3.72 14.03
C ARG A 31 2.98 2.44 13.42
N GLY A 32 2.79 1.29 14.07
CA GLY A 32 3.27 0.01 13.54
C GLY A 32 2.63 -0.37 12.20
N LEU A 33 1.31 -0.22 12.09
CA LEU A 33 0.59 -0.45 10.83
C LEU A 33 1.03 0.53 9.74
N GLY A 34 1.22 1.81 10.08
CA GLY A 34 1.67 2.83 9.14
C GLY A 34 3.07 2.53 8.58
N GLN A 35 4.00 2.11 9.43
CA GLN A 35 5.34 1.67 9.03
C GLN A 35 5.26 0.43 8.13
N GLY A 36 4.49 -0.59 8.52
CA GLY A 36 4.32 -1.80 7.72
C GLY A 36 3.72 -1.53 6.34
N ILE A 37 2.71 -0.65 6.24
CA ILE A 37 2.13 -0.24 4.95
C ILE A 37 3.16 0.53 4.11
N GLN A 38 3.96 1.40 4.72
CA GLN A 38 5.00 2.15 4.03
C GLN A 38 6.07 1.23 3.44
N GLU A 39 6.59 0.29 4.23
CA GLU A 39 7.58 -0.70 3.78
C GLU A 39 7.00 -1.60 2.69
N PHE A 40 5.77 -2.09 2.87
CA PHE A 40 5.09 -2.90 1.87
C PHE A 40 4.92 -2.16 0.53
N LYS A 41 4.54 -0.88 0.58
CA LYS A 41 4.40 -0.04 -0.60
C LYS A 41 5.74 0.20 -1.30
N GLN A 42 6.81 0.40 -0.54
CA GLN A 42 8.15 0.58 -1.09
C GLN A 42 8.62 -0.69 -1.80
N ALA A 43 8.54 -1.85 -1.14
CA ALA A 43 8.90 -3.13 -1.72
C ALA A 43 8.08 -3.44 -2.99
N SER A 44 6.76 -3.17 -2.96
CA SER A 44 5.90 -3.34 -4.14
C SER A 44 6.32 -2.46 -5.31
N LYS A 45 6.77 -1.22 -5.04
CA LYS A 45 7.24 -0.29 -6.06
C LYS A 45 8.55 -0.76 -6.69
N ASP A 46 9.46 -1.27 -5.87
CA ASP A 46 10.77 -1.75 -6.34
C ASP A 46 10.60 -2.99 -7.22
N ILE A 47 9.76 -3.95 -6.80
CA ILE A 47 9.39 -5.12 -7.61
C ILE A 47 8.77 -4.68 -8.95
N LYS A 48 7.84 -3.73 -8.92
CA LYS A 48 7.19 -3.24 -10.14
C LYS A 48 8.22 -2.61 -11.09
N LYS A 49 9.20 -1.88 -10.56
CA LYS A 49 10.26 -1.25 -11.34
C LYS A 49 11.16 -2.32 -12.00
N GLU A 50 11.58 -3.34 -11.26
CA GLU A 50 12.37 -4.45 -11.80
C GLU A 50 11.63 -5.21 -12.91
N ILE A 51 10.32 -5.44 -12.75
CA ILE A 51 9.49 -6.09 -13.78
C ILE A 51 9.39 -5.20 -15.01
N ASP A 52 9.14 -3.90 -14.84
CA ASP A 52 9.03 -2.94 -15.93
C ASP A 52 10.37 -2.80 -16.70
N GLU A 53 11.51 -2.84 -16.00
CA GLU A 53 12.86 -2.83 -16.60
C GLU A 53 13.14 -4.14 -17.35
N SER A 54 12.92 -5.30 -16.72
CA SER A 54 13.10 -6.62 -17.34
C SER A 54 12.23 -6.78 -18.60
N SER A 55 10.99 -6.28 -18.55
CA SER A 55 10.08 -6.32 -19.69
C SER A 55 10.57 -5.45 -20.84
N ARG A 56 11.17 -4.28 -20.56
CA ARG A 56 11.76 -3.43 -21.59
C ARG A 56 12.96 -4.10 -22.25
N GLU A 57 13.86 -4.68 -21.47
CA GLU A 57 15.02 -5.42 -21.99
C GLU A 57 14.61 -6.59 -22.90
N ILE A 58 13.58 -7.36 -22.50
CA ILE A 58 13.05 -8.45 -23.33
C ILE A 58 12.46 -7.91 -24.64
N ASN A 59 11.67 -6.83 -24.59
CA ASN A 59 11.09 -6.24 -25.80
C ASN A 59 12.16 -5.67 -26.74
N ASP A 60 13.18 -5.01 -26.20
CA ASP A 60 14.29 -4.46 -26.98
C ASP A 60 15.13 -5.57 -27.63
N ALA A 61 15.32 -6.70 -26.94
CA ALA A 61 15.99 -7.88 -27.49
C ALA A 61 15.16 -8.59 -28.57
N VAL A 62 13.83 -8.64 -28.42
CA VAL A 62 12.92 -9.20 -29.43
C VAL A 62 12.90 -8.35 -30.70
N ASN A 63 12.78 -7.02 -30.55
CA ASN A 63 12.76 -6.09 -31.69
C ASN A 63 14.06 -6.10 -32.49
N GLN A 64 15.22 -6.17 -31.82
CA GLN A 64 16.53 -6.30 -32.50
C GLN A 64 16.69 -7.62 -33.26
N LYS A 65 16.00 -8.68 -32.82
CA LYS A 65 16.03 -9.99 -33.48
C LYS A 65 15.16 -10.02 -34.74
N GLU A 66 14.08 -9.24 -34.78
CA GLU A 66 13.22 -9.11 -35.96
C GLU A 66 13.88 -8.26 -37.06
N GLU A 67 14.50 -7.13 -36.73
CA GLU A 67 15.19 -6.28 -37.71
C GLU A 67 16.38 -6.98 -38.40
N ASN A 68 17.14 -7.79 -37.65
CA ASN A 68 18.27 -8.54 -38.22
C ASN A 68 17.86 -9.69 -39.16
N ASN A 69 16.63 -10.20 -39.04
CA ASN A 69 16.12 -11.25 -39.93
C ASN A 69 15.41 -10.69 -41.17
N ALA A 70 14.89 -9.47 -41.11
CA ALA A 70 14.24 -8.82 -42.27
C ALA A 70 15.25 -8.29 -43.30
N ASN A 71 16.50 -8.04 -42.90
CA ASN A 71 17.57 -7.52 -43.75
C ASN A 71 18.54 -8.59 -44.29
N LYS A 72 18.21 -9.88 -44.12
CA LYS A 72 19.00 -11.02 -44.59
C LYS A 72 18.23 -11.85 -45.60
#